data_AF-Q4DV44-F1
#
_entry.id   AF-Q4DV44-F1
#
_cell.length_a   1.000
_cell.length_b   1.000
_cell.length_c   1.000
_cell.angle_alpha   90.00
_cell.angle_beta   90.00
_cell.angle_gamma   90.00
#
_symmetry.space_group_name_H-M   'P 1'
#
loop_
_entity.id
_entity.type
_entity.pdbx_description
1 polymer ?
#
loop_
_entity_poly.entity_id
_entity_poly.type
_entity_poly.pdbx_seq_one_letter_code
_entity_poly.pdbx_strand_id
1 'polypeptide(L)'
;MRQFGSFSPAAARFLSLSPSLRRQGADHAAIVFPRCGSLLVPSRCYFWPFNEDFVPRGATTSGFQSSASPKTRQRILQEYALSPLFGARVPCCTLGSMRSPREMVSSKKEISLFLCELVRMRAGSITLGPLIQTTDMMLFKPDTPLSPRLGDDRKSGMHTYARKPIAARTLMDVFLPEDIALDEVVAIGHLVQEKLLLARSDQNGMSSDASGSAAPVVTSGMDDEACMLVGRMGIVYCEVPPLDESGFVFDAVCGVNIDADEAERVVRRWQERDDFQQTGQPSPT
;
A
#
# COMPACT_ATOMS: atom_id res chain seq x y z
N MET A 1 28.60 -31.06 2.16
CA MET A 1 29.50 -29.91 2.36
C MET A 1 28.79 -28.65 1.92
N ARG A 2 28.22 -27.90 2.88
CA ARG A 2 27.88 -26.46 2.83
C ARG A 2 27.15 -26.17 4.15
N GLN A 3 27.89 -25.61 5.10
CA GLN A 3 27.35 -25.02 6.32
C GLN A 3 26.99 -23.57 5.99
N PHE A 4 25.79 -23.13 6.35
CA PHE A 4 25.49 -21.71 6.51
C PHE A 4 24.99 -21.46 7.92
N GLY A 5 25.64 -20.48 8.56
CA GLY A 5 25.59 -20.21 9.97
C GLY A 5 24.33 -19.46 10.42
N SER A 6 24.03 -19.69 11.69
CA SER A 6 23.09 -18.96 12.53
C SER A 6 23.47 -17.49 12.67
N PHE A 7 22.49 -16.60 12.49
CA PHE A 7 22.52 -15.23 13.02
C PHE A 7 21.44 -15.09 14.10
N SER A 8 21.84 -14.57 15.26
CA SER A 8 20.99 -14.14 16.37
C SER A 8 21.11 -12.62 16.50
N PRO A 9 20.02 -11.84 16.60
CA PRO A 9 20.13 -10.43 16.91
C PRO A 9 19.87 -10.18 18.40
N ALA A 10 20.90 -9.61 19.03
CA ALA A 10 20.80 -8.95 20.31
C ALA A 10 20.04 -7.61 20.19
N ALA A 11 19.15 -7.37 21.14
CA ALA A 11 18.81 -6.09 21.77
C ALA A 11 18.80 -4.81 20.92
N ALA A 12 17.60 -4.27 20.67
CA ALA A 12 17.39 -2.84 20.49
C ALA A 12 16.43 -2.33 21.59
N ARG A 13 17.00 -1.62 22.56
CA ARG A 13 16.29 -0.77 23.51
C ARG A 13 15.93 0.54 22.81
N PHE A 14 14.65 0.89 22.74
CA PHE A 14 14.21 2.26 22.52
C PHE A 14 13.43 2.76 23.73
N LEU A 15 14.07 3.68 24.46
CA LEU A 15 13.45 4.60 25.41
C LEU A 15 12.96 5.81 24.60
N SER A 16 11.69 6.17 24.74
CA SER A 16 11.11 7.43 24.28
C SER A 16 9.90 7.71 25.19
N LEU A 17 10.07 8.41 26.32
CA LEU A 17 10.01 9.87 26.50
C LEU A 17 8.67 10.49 26.05
N SER A 18 7.89 10.77 27.10
CA SER A 18 6.67 11.57 27.34
C SER A 18 6.17 12.56 26.27
N PRO A 19 4.90 13.00 26.41
CA PRO A 19 4.75 14.41 26.76
C PRO A 19 3.66 14.72 27.82
N SER A 20 4.06 15.60 28.74
CA SER A 20 3.35 16.78 29.25
C SER A 20 1.82 16.81 29.24
N LEU A 21 1.24 16.70 30.45
CA LEU A 21 -0.05 17.30 30.75
C LEU A 21 0.16 18.62 31.53
N ARG A 22 -0.32 19.69 30.92
CA ARG A 22 -0.29 21.08 31.37
C ARG A 22 -1.27 21.32 32.53
N ARG A 23 -0.74 21.97 33.57
CA ARG A 23 -1.27 23.11 34.36
C ARG A 23 -2.80 23.29 34.49
N GLN A 24 -3.26 23.19 35.74
CA GLN A 24 -4.12 24.13 36.49
C GLN A 24 -3.99 23.66 37.96
N GLY A 25 -3.61 24.42 38.99
CA GLY A 25 -3.71 25.84 39.28
C GLY A 25 -4.59 26.00 40.52
N ALA A 26 -4.03 25.88 41.73
CA ALA A 26 -4.59 26.41 42.99
C ALA A 26 -3.62 26.22 44.18
N ASP A 27 -2.95 27.32 44.53
CA ASP A 27 -2.75 27.86 45.89
C ASP A 27 -2.06 27.04 47.01
N HIS A 28 -0.76 27.27 47.08
CA HIS A 28 -0.01 27.84 48.21
C HIS A 28 -0.68 27.90 49.61
N ALA A 29 -0.12 27.11 50.53
CA ALA A 29 0.18 27.58 51.88
C ALA A 29 1.43 26.84 52.41
N ALA A 30 2.55 27.56 52.48
CA ALA A 30 3.83 27.10 53.00
C ALA A 30 3.96 27.46 54.48
N ILE A 31 4.29 26.50 55.36
CA ILE A 31 4.86 26.75 56.69
C ILE A 31 5.86 25.60 56.98
N VAL A 32 7.15 25.79 56.70
CA VAL A 32 8.26 26.08 57.65
C VAL A 32 8.68 24.88 58.55
N PHE A 33 9.87 24.36 58.21
CA PHE A 33 10.79 23.42 58.90
C PHE A 33 11.00 23.69 60.41
N PRO A 34 11.42 22.72 61.28
CA PRO A 34 12.82 22.24 61.27
C PRO A 34 13.11 20.80 61.74
N ARG A 35 14.21 20.27 61.16
CA ARG A 35 15.25 19.43 61.79
C ARG A 35 14.79 18.24 62.65
N CYS A 36 14.51 17.13 62.00
CA CYS A 36 15.02 15.83 62.44
C CYS A 36 15.25 14.98 61.19
N GLY A 37 16.52 14.64 60.93
CA GLY A 37 16.91 13.84 59.78
C GLY A 37 16.41 12.40 59.90
N SER A 38 15.24 12.13 59.33
CA SER A 38 14.84 10.78 58.93
C SER A 38 14.91 10.77 57.41
N LEU A 39 15.72 9.86 56.86
CA LEU A 39 15.68 9.51 55.45
C LEU A 39 14.31 8.88 55.16
N LEU A 40 13.31 9.73 54.95
CA LEU A 40 12.03 9.35 54.37
C LEU A 40 12.34 8.87 52.96
N VAL A 41 12.53 7.56 52.81
CA VAL A 41 12.38 6.90 51.53
C VAL A 41 10.99 7.31 51.05
N PRO A 42 10.86 8.06 49.94
CA PRO A 42 9.54 8.38 49.43
C PRO A 42 8.90 7.03 49.12
N SER A 43 7.93 6.62 49.95
CA SER A 43 7.07 5.49 49.65
C SER A 43 6.56 5.73 48.24
N ARG A 44 7.05 4.95 47.28
CA ARG A 44 6.58 5.01 45.91
C ARG A 44 5.10 4.63 45.96
N CYS A 45 4.24 5.64 45.95
CA CYS A 45 2.84 5.46 45.63
C CYS A 45 2.79 5.13 44.15
N TYR A 46 2.66 3.84 43.85
CA TYR A 46 2.26 3.41 42.52
C TYR A 46 0.74 3.56 42.44
N PHE A 47 0.25 4.27 41.44
CA PHE A 47 -1.16 4.26 41.09
C PHE A 47 -1.37 3.16 40.04
N TRP A 48 -2.42 2.36 40.19
CA TRP A 48 -2.84 1.47 39.12
C TRP A 48 -3.27 2.31 37.91
N PRO A 49 -2.90 1.94 36.68
CA PRO A 49 -3.29 2.68 35.48
C PRO A 49 -4.79 2.57 35.16
N PHE A 50 -5.50 1.62 35.78
CA PHE A 50 -6.91 1.35 35.54
C PHE A 50 -7.71 1.51 36.84
N ASN A 51 -8.69 2.40 36.82
CA ASN A 51 -9.66 2.58 37.90
C ASN A 51 -10.69 1.44 37.91
N GLU A 52 -11.48 1.33 38.99
CA GLU A 52 -12.51 0.29 39.13
C GLU A 52 -13.63 0.35 38.07
N ASP A 53 -13.81 1.50 37.44
CA ASP A 53 -14.80 1.76 36.39
C ASP A 53 -14.24 1.57 34.97
N PHE A 54 -13.00 1.06 34.82
CA PHE A 54 -12.38 0.84 33.52
C PHE A 54 -13.19 -0.13 32.64
N VAL A 55 -13.82 -1.13 33.26
CA VAL A 55 -14.80 -2.02 32.61
C VAL A 55 -16.11 -1.93 33.39
N PRO A 56 -17.24 -1.60 32.74
CA PRO A 56 -18.53 -1.54 33.42
C PRO A 56 -18.82 -2.83 34.18
N ARG A 57 -19.26 -2.70 35.44
CA ARG A 57 -19.58 -3.87 36.27
C ARG A 57 -20.65 -4.73 35.58
N GLY A 58 -20.35 -6.01 35.41
CA GLY A 58 -21.23 -6.98 34.74
C GLY A 58 -21.12 -7.04 33.22
N ALA A 59 -20.28 -6.21 32.58
CA ALA A 59 -20.03 -6.32 31.14
C ALA A 59 -19.16 -7.55 30.82
N THR A 60 -19.59 -8.38 29.88
CA THR A 60 -18.76 -9.45 29.32
C THR A 60 -17.81 -8.86 28.26
N THR A 61 -16.55 -9.27 28.29
CA THR A 61 -15.56 -8.88 27.27
C THR A 61 -15.54 -9.90 26.15
N SER A 62 -15.23 -9.47 24.93
CA SER A 62 -14.99 -10.39 23.81
C SER A 62 -13.75 -11.26 24.07
N GLY A 63 -13.72 -12.45 23.48
CA GLY A 63 -12.53 -13.30 23.49
C GLY A 63 -11.40 -12.66 22.67
N PHE A 64 -10.21 -12.51 23.26
CA PHE A 64 -9.03 -11.96 22.58
C PHE A 64 -8.17 -13.03 21.89
N GLN A 65 -8.52 -14.32 22.02
CA GLN A 65 -7.85 -15.44 21.38
C GLN A 65 -8.84 -16.57 21.08
N SER A 66 -8.57 -17.36 20.04
CA SER A 66 -9.49 -18.41 19.59
C SER A 66 -9.66 -19.57 20.59
N SER A 67 -8.64 -19.85 21.42
CA SER A 67 -8.68 -20.94 22.40
C SER A 67 -7.66 -20.71 23.51
N ALA A 68 -7.89 -21.25 24.71
CA ALA A 68 -6.91 -21.26 25.80
C ALA A 68 -5.76 -22.26 25.55
N SER A 69 -5.98 -23.31 24.74
CA SER A 69 -4.96 -24.32 24.43
C SER A 69 -3.87 -23.75 23.51
N PRO A 70 -2.59 -23.75 23.92
CA PRO A 70 -1.49 -23.27 23.08
C PRO A 70 -1.38 -24.03 21.76
N LYS A 71 -1.58 -25.36 21.78
CA LYS A 71 -1.54 -26.21 20.59
C LYS A 71 -2.63 -25.84 19.57
N THR A 72 -3.83 -25.54 20.06
CA THR A 72 -4.94 -25.12 19.19
C THR A 72 -4.67 -23.74 18.61
N ARG A 73 -4.17 -22.78 19.41
CA ARG A 73 -3.78 -21.45 18.92
C ARG A 73 -2.69 -21.51 17.88
N GLN A 74 -1.68 -22.35 18.08
CA GLN A 74 -0.60 -22.56 17.11
C GLN A 74 -1.13 -23.09 15.78
N ARG A 75 -2.00 -24.11 15.79
CA ARG A 75 -2.62 -24.64 14.57
C ARG A 75 -3.42 -23.58 13.83
N ILE A 76 -4.22 -22.79 14.55
CA ILE A 76 -5.01 -21.70 13.96
C ILE A 76 -4.08 -20.65 13.34
N LEU A 77 -3.02 -20.24 14.06
CA LEU A 77 -2.04 -19.30 13.54
C LEU A 77 -1.35 -19.83 12.28
N GLN A 78 -1.01 -21.11 12.24
CA GLN A 78 -0.44 -21.77 11.06
C GLN A 78 -1.43 -21.74 9.89
N GLU A 79 -2.71 -22.02 10.12
CA GLU A 79 -3.73 -21.92 9.07
C GLU A 79 -3.85 -20.51 8.46
N TYR A 80 -3.80 -19.47 9.29
CA TYR A 80 -3.84 -18.08 8.81
C TYR A 80 -2.51 -17.60 8.22
N ALA A 81 -1.37 -18.11 8.68
CA ALA A 81 -0.08 -17.77 8.10
C ALA A 81 0.07 -18.30 6.66
N LEU A 82 -0.49 -19.49 6.41
CA LEU A 82 -0.50 -20.14 5.09
C LEU A 82 -1.74 -19.81 4.25
N SER A 83 -2.62 -18.93 4.71
CA SER A 83 -3.79 -18.51 3.92
C SER A 83 -3.34 -17.69 2.72
N PRO A 84 -4.05 -17.75 1.58
CA PRO A 84 -3.78 -16.83 0.48
C PRO A 84 -3.93 -15.39 0.96
N LEU A 85 -3.16 -14.46 0.38
CA LEU A 85 -3.27 -13.04 0.70
C LEU A 85 -4.56 -12.47 0.09
N PHE A 86 -5.65 -12.54 0.83
CA PHE A 86 -6.93 -11.99 0.40
C PHE A 86 -6.83 -10.47 0.18
N GLY A 87 -7.33 -10.02 -0.97
CA GLY A 87 -7.33 -8.61 -1.36
C GLY A 87 -6.00 -8.11 -1.94
N ALA A 88 -4.96 -8.96 -2.00
CA ALA A 88 -3.76 -8.66 -2.78
C ALA A 88 -4.12 -8.65 -4.27
N ARG A 89 -3.84 -7.54 -4.95
CA ARG A 89 -4.06 -7.41 -6.40
C ARG A 89 -2.81 -6.83 -7.02
N VAL A 90 -2.43 -7.35 -8.18
CA VAL A 90 -1.27 -6.86 -8.92
C VAL A 90 -1.75 -5.74 -9.86
N PRO A 91 -1.30 -4.50 -9.67
CA PRO A 91 -1.60 -3.44 -10.62
C PRO A 91 -0.84 -3.68 -11.93
N CYS A 92 -1.56 -3.53 -13.04
CA CYS A 92 -1.01 -3.56 -14.39
C CYS A 92 -0.07 -2.37 -14.64
N CYS A 93 -0.49 -1.18 -14.22
CA CYS A 93 0.33 0.03 -14.22
C CYS A 93 -0.19 1.03 -13.16
N THR A 94 0.64 1.99 -12.80
CA THR A 94 0.29 3.13 -11.94
C THR A 94 0.32 4.40 -12.78
N LEU A 95 -0.84 5.06 -12.88
CA LEU A 95 -0.99 6.32 -13.59
C LEU A 95 -0.76 7.49 -12.63
N GLY A 96 -0.16 8.57 -13.14
CA GLY A 96 0.12 9.77 -12.38
C GLY A 96 -0.35 11.06 -13.06
N SER A 97 -0.89 11.97 -12.26
CA SER A 97 -1.31 13.32 -12.67
C SER A 97 -0.71 14.38 -11.75
N MET A 98 -0.59 15.60 -12.27
CA MET A 98 -0.29 16.80 -11.47
C MET A 98 -1.53 17.38 -10.76
N ARG A 99 -2.73 16.96 -11.17
CA ARG A 99 -4.00 17.40 -10.58
C ARG A 99 -4.17 16.88 -9.15
N SER A 100 -4.96 17.58 -8.35
CA SER A 100 -5.29 17.11 -7.00
C SER A 100 -6.24 15.91 -7.04
N PRO A 101 -6.29 15.06 -6.00
CA PRO A 101 -7.25 13.95 -5.96
C PRO A 101 -8.70 14.44 -6.11
N ARG A 102 -9.03 15.61 -5.55
CA ARG A 102 -10.37 16.20 -5.64
C ARG A 102 -10.78 16.49 -7.09
N GLU A 103 -9.85 16.96 -7.91
CA GLU A 103 -10.08 17.19 -9.35
C GLU A 103 -10.18 15.87 -10.12
N MET A 104 -9.39 14.86 -9.73
CA MET A 104 -9.37 13.56 -10.42
C MET A 104 -10.58 12.68 -10.11
N VAL A 105 -11.26 12.88 -8.97
CA VAL A 105 -12.44 12.08 -8.61
C VAL A 105 -13.53 12.15 -9.69
N SER A 106 -13.77 13.33 -10.27
CA SER A 106 -14.76 13.51 -11.33
C SER A 106 -14.37 12.81 -12.63
N SER A 107 -13.08 12.80 -12.99
CA SER A 107 -12.58 12.17 -14.21
C SER A 107 -12.27 10.68 -14.06
N LYS A 108 -12.30 10.12 -12.84
CA LYS A 108 -11.90 8.73 -12.56
C LYS A 108 -12.68 7.72 -13.43
N LYS A 109 -13.99 7.89 -13.58
CA LYS A 109 -14.82 7.01 -14.42
C LYS A 109 -14.47 7.14 -15.91
N GLU A 110 -14.27 8.36 -16.40
CA GLU A 110 -13.87 8.60 -17.79
C GLU A 110 -12.50 7.97 -18.08
N ILE A 111 -11.53 8.13 -17.17
CA ILE A 111 -10.21 7.50 -17.27
C ILE A 111 -10.35 5.98 -17.41
N SER A 112 -11.21 5.32 -16.62
CA SER A 112 -11.40 3.87 -16.75
C SER A 112 -11.96 3.45 -18.11
N LEU A 113 -12.83 4.26 -18.71
CA LEU A 113 -13.41 3.97 -20.02
C LEU A 113 -12.35 4.10 -21.12
N PHE A 114 -11.61 5.21 -21.15
CA PHE A 114 -10.53 5.41 -22.11
C PHE A 114 -9.43 4.35 -21.98
N LEU A 115 -9.13 3.87 -20.76
CA LEU A 115 -8.20 2.76 -20.58
C LEU A 115 -8.76 1.44 -21.13
N CYS A 116 -10.07 1.16 -20.94
CA CYS A 116 -10.70 -0.02 -21.52
C CYS A 116 -10.61 0.01 -23.05
N GLU A 117 -10.88 1.18 -23.65
CA GLU A 117 -10.79 1.40 -25.10
C GLU A 117 -9.33 1.26 -25.60
N LEU A 118 -8.38 1.87 -24.90
CA LEU A 118 -6.94 1.81 -25.22
C LEU A 118 -6.41 0.37 -25.24
N VAL A 119 -6.81 -0.45 -24.25
CA VAL A 119 -6.39 -1.86 -24.13
C VAL A 119 -7.30 -2.79 -24.95
N ARG A 120 -8.36 -2.26 -25.56
CA ARG A 120 -9.38 -3.02 -26.32
C ARG A 120 -10.08 -4.10 -25.48
N MET A 121 -10.35 -3.78 -24.22
CA MET A 121 -11.12 -4.62 -23.30
C MET A 121 -12.57 -4.18 -23.22
N ARG A 122 -13.43 -5.06 -22.70
CA ARG A 122 -14.82 -4.73 -22.43
C ARG A 122 -14.90 -3.58 -21.43
N ALA A 123 -15.79 -2.62 -21.68
CA ALA A 123 -16.05 -1.53 -20.75
C ALA A 123 -16.42 -2.08 -19.36
N GLY A 124 -15.70 -1.64 -18.34
CA GLY A 124 -15.86 -2.09 -16.96
C GLY A 124 -14.97 -3.26 -16.54
N SER A 125 -14.16 -3.83 -17.43
CA SER A 125 -13.15 -4.84 -17.06
C SER A 125 -12.02 -4.26 -16.22
N ILE A 126 -11.63 -3.01 -16.48
CA ILE A 126 -10.55 -2.34 -15.75
C ILE A 126 -11.10 -1.70 -14.47
N THR A 127 -10.47 -1.98 -13.34
CA THR A 127 -10.80 -1.33 -12.06
C THR A 127 -9.68 -0.40 -11.62
N LEU A 128 -10.05 0.81 -11.20
CA LEU A 128 -9.10 1.82 -10.76
C LEU A 128 -9.00 1.85 -9.24
N GLY A 129 -7.77 1.77 -8.74
CA GLY A 129 -7.40 1.84 -7.34
C GLY A 129 -7.77 3.15 -6.64
N PRO A 130 -7.49 3.27 -5.33
CA PRO A 130 -7.65 4.53 -4.62
C PRO A 130 -6.77 5.62 -5.23
N LEU A 131 -7.22 6.87 -5.15
CA LEU A 131 -6.40 8.01 -5.53
C LEU A 131 -5.43 8.31 -4.38
N ILE A 132 -4.14 8.18 -4.64
CA ILE A 132 -3.08 8.37 -3.65
C ILE A 132 -2.41 9.72 -3.92
N GLN A 133 -2.56 10.65 -2.98
CA GLN A 133 -1.83 11.92 -3.04
C GLN A 133 -0.43 11.73 -2.47
N THR A 134 0.60 12.07 -3.25
CA THR A 134 1.97 12.11 -2.75
C THR A 134 2.14 13.26 -1.78
N THR A 135 3.05 13.10 -0.83
CA THR A 135 3.32 14.12 0.19
C THR A 135 4.00 15.32 -0.46
N ASP A 136 3.58 16.54 -0.13
CA ASP A 136 4.27 17.75 -0.57
C ASP A 136 5.54 17.95 0.29
N MET A 137 6.66 17.44 -0.20
CA MET A 137 7.91 17.40 0.55
C MET A 137 8.73 18.67 0.32
N MET A 138 9.05 19.41 1.39
CA MET A 138 10.03 20.51 1.31
C MET A 138 11.43 20.02 0.92
N LEU A 139 11.79 18.81 1.38
CA LEU A 139 13.01 18.11 0.99
C LEU A 139 12.62 16.80 0.32
N PHE A 140 12.80 16.73 -0.99
CA PHE A 140 12.51 15.54 -1.78
C PHE A 140 13.37 14.35 -1.31
N LYS A 141 12.72 13.20 -1.08
CA LYS A 141 13.39 11.92 -0.82
C LYS A 141 12.99 10.92 -1.92
N PRO A 142 13.93 10.39 -2.71
CA PRO A 142 13.63 9.37 -3.71
C PRO A 142 13.18 8.07 -3.04
N ASP A 143 12.55 7.19 -3.82
CA ASP A 143 12.26 5.80 -3.48
C ASP A 143 11.34 5.58 -2.25
N THR A 144 10.61 6.61 -1.82
CA THR A 144 9.53 6.45 -0.86
C THR A 144 8.19 6.26 -1.58
N PRO A 145 7.27 5.43 -1.08
CA PRO A 145 5.98 5.21 -1.74
C PRO A 145 5.13 6.48 -1.84
N LEU A 146 5.37 7.47 -0.98
CA LEU A 146 4.64 8.74 -0.94
C LEU A 146 5.43 9.93 -1.55
N SER A 147 6.61 9.71 -2.16
CA SER A 147 7.30 10.82 -2.81
C SER A 147 6.70 11.12 -4.19
N PRO A 148 6.62 12.40 -4.59
CA PRO A 148 6.17 12.77 -5.93
C PRO A 148 7.03 12.12 -7.02
N ARG A 149 6.40 11.63 -8.09
CA ARG A 149 7.13 10.96 -9.17
C ARG A 149 7.82 11.99 -10.06
N LEU A 150 9.06 11.70 -10.44
CA LEU A 150 9.85 12.54 -11.34
C LEU A 150 9.53 12.22 -12.81
N GLY A 151 9.80 13.16 -13.71
CA GLY A 151 9.49 12.99 -15.14
C GLY A 151 10.45 12.12 -15.94
N ASP A 152 11.46 11.53 -15.30
CA ASP A 152 12.46 10.65 -15.88
C ASP A 152 12.80 9.52 -14.89
N ASP A 153 13.65 8.58 -15.32
CA ASP A 153 14.24 7.54 -14.51
C ASP A 153 15.77 7.60 -14.59
N ARG A 154 16.46 7.08 -13.58
CA ARG A 154 17.93 7.00 -13.60
C ARG A 154 18.43 6.18 -14.81
N LYS A 155 17.63 5.20 -15.25
CA LYS A 155 17.91 4.38 -16.42
C LYS A 155 17.81 5.17 -17.74
N SER A 156 16.87 6.10 -17.85
CA SER A 156 16.69 6.92 -19.07
C SER A 156 17.62 8.14 -19.11
N GLY A 157 17.99 8.69 -17.95
CA GLY A 157 18.86 9.85 -17.81
C GLY A 157 20.30 9.52 -17.37
N MET A 158 20.90 8.42 -17.82
CA MET A 158 22.23 8.00 -17.33
C MET A 158 23.32 9.08 -17.51
N HIS A 159 23.17 9.94 -18.51
CA HIS A 159 24.11 11.03 -18.83
C HIS A 159 23.66 12.41 -18.33
N THR A 160 22.57 12.52 -17.57
CA THR A 160 22.09 13.79 -17.03
C THR A 160 22.57 13.99 -15.58
N TYR A 161 23.05 15.19 -15.25
CA TYR A 161 23.56 15.50 -13.90
C TYR A 161 22.44 15.65 -12.86
N ALA A 162 21.21 15.88 -13.32
CA ALA A 162 20.02 16.05 -12.51
C ALA A 162 18.84 15.30 -13.16
N ARG A 163 17.82 15.04 -12.33
CA ARG A 163 16.55 14.44 -12.75
C ARG A 163 15.59 15.52 -13.24
N LYS A 164 14.63 15.13 -14.06
CA LYS A 164 13.51 16.00 -14.48
C LYS A 164 12.68 16.40 -13.26
N PRO A 165 11.99 17.56 -13.32
CA PRO A 165 11.09 17.98 -12.25
C PRO A 165 9.96 16.97 -12.01
N ILE A 166 9.24 17.18 -10.91
CA ILE A 166 8.08 16.38 -10.52
C ILE A 166 7.07 16.36 -11.67
N ALA A 167 6.70 15.15 -12.11
CA ALA A 167 5.70 14.90 -13.14
C ALA A 167 4.36 14.46 -12.57
N ALA A 168 4.30 13.85 -11.38
CA ALA A 168 3.01 13.46 -10.78
C ALA A 168 2.96 13.67 -9.26
N ARG A 169 1.80 14.17 -8.81
CA ARG A 169 1.44 14.39 -7.41
C ARG A 169 0.27 13.53 -6.94
N THR A 170 -0.54 13.03 -7.86
CA THR A 170 -1.62 12.09 -7.57
C THR A 170 -1.41 10.84 -8.39
N LEU A 171 -1.41 9.69 -7.73
CA LEU A 171 -1.22 8.37 -8.32
C LEU A 171 -2.51 7.55 -8.24
N MET A 172 -2.69 6.64 -9.18
CA MET A 172 -3.81 5.71 -9.21
C MET A 172 -3.40 4.42 -9.91
N ASP A 173 -3.58 3.31 -9.21
CA ASP A 173 -3.29 1.99 -9.75
C ASP A 173 -4.40 1.51 -10.69
N VAL A 174 -4.00 0.81 -11.74
CA VAL A 174 -4.89 0.21 -12.74
C VAL A 174 -4.85 -1.30 -12.55
N PHE A 175 -5.97 -1.90 -12.23
CA PHE A 175 -6.10 -3.34 -12.03
C PHE A 175 -6.91 -3.94 -13.17
N LEU A 176 -6.42 -5.08 -13.66
CA LEU A 176 -7.12 -5.92 -14.61
C LEU A 176 -7.94 -7.00 -13.88
N PRO A 177 -8.86 -7.70 -14.57
CA PRO A 177 -9.53 -8.88 -14.05
C PRO A 177 -8.55 -9.94 -13.54
N GLU A 178 -8.90 -10.63 -12.45
CA GLU A 178 -8.04 -11.61 -11.75
C GLU A 178 -7.80 -12.90 -12.55
N ASP A 179 -8.61 -13.16 -13.59
CA ASP A 179 -8.46 -14.30 -14.50
C ASP A 179 -7.33 -14.13 -15.54
N ILE A 180 -6.74 -12.94 -15.64
CA ILE A 180 -5.64 -12.65 -16.57
C ILE A 180 -4.30 -13.09 -15.97
N ALA A 181 -3.51 -13.83 -16.75
CA ALA A 181 -2.21 -14.31 -16.32
C ALA A 181 -1.24 -13.14 -16.03
N LEU A 182 -0.37 -13.30 -15.04
CA LEU A 182 0.55 -12.26 -14.59
C LEU A 182 1.43 -11.69 -15.72
N ASP A 183 1.90 -12.55 -16.62
CA ASP A 183 2.71 -12.14 -17.78
C ASP A 183 1.93 -11.22 -18.72
N GLU A 184 0.63 -11.48 -18.93
CA GLU A 184 -0.26 -10.65 -19.74
C GLU A 184 -0.55 -9.32 -19.03
N VAL A 185 -0.73 -9.33 -17.71
CA VAL A 185 -0.90 -8.11 -16.90
C VAL A 185 0.29 -7.17 -17.08
N VAL A 186 1.51 -7.70 -17.00
CA VAL A 186 2.75 -6.92 -17.18
C VAL A 186 2.89 -6.42 -18.63
N ALA A 187 2.58 -7.28 -19.62
CA ALA A 187 2.62 -6.90 -21.03
C ALA A 187 1.65 -5.75 -21.37
N ILE A 188 0.43 -5.81 -20.83
CA ILE A 188 -0.57 -4.74 -20.97
C ILE A 188 -0.07 -3.46 -20.28
N GLY A 189 0.57 -3.58 -19.12
CA GLY A 189 1.14 -2.43 -18.39
C GLY A 189 2.17 -1.68 -19.23
N HIS A 190 3.07 -2.42 -19.88
CA HIS A 190 4.06 -1.85 -20.79
C HIS A 190 3.43 -1.25 -22.05
N LEU A 191 2.40 -1.89 -22.62
CA LEU A 191 1.66 -1.34 -23.76
C LEU A 191 1.03 0.02 -23.42
N VAL A 192 0.34 0.12 -22.28
CA VAL A 192 -0.26 1.38 -21.81
C VAL A 192 0.81 2.45 -21.58
N GLN A 193 1.93 2.07 -20.96
CA GLN A 193 3.06 2.96 -20.72
C GLN A 193 3.63 3.52 -22.03
N GLU A 194 3.87 2.67 -23.03
CA GLU A 194 4.40 3.07 -24.34
C GLU A 194 3.43 4.00 -25.07
N LYS A 195 2.14 3.65 -25.11
CA LYS A 195 1.10 4.46 -25.77
C LYS A 195 0.96 5.86 -25.16
N LEU A 196 1.00 5.96 -23.83
CA LEU A 196 0.97 7.26 -23.14
C LEU A 196 2.25 8.07 -23.37
N LEU A 197 3.42 7.42 -23.47
CA LEU A 197 4.68 8.09 -23.79
C LEU A 197 4.68 8.66 -25.22
N LEU A 198 4.14 7.92 -26.20
CA LEU A 198 3.98 8.39 -27.58
C LEU A 198 3.03 9.59 -27.62
N ALA A 199 1.82 9.47 -27.06
CA ALA A 199 0.84 10.56 -27.01
C ALA A 199 1.39 11.83 -26.33
N ARG A 200 2.21 11.69 -25.29
CA ARG A 200 2.89 12.81 -24.63
C ARG A 200 3.98 13.43 -25.52
N SER A 201 4.70 12.62 -26.27
CA SER A 201 5.73 13.10 -27.19
C SER A 201 5.10 13.91 -28.33
N ASP A 202 3.97 13.44 -28.86
CA ASP A 202 3.21 14.13 -29.91
C ASP A 202 2.67 15.48 -29.42
N GLN A 203 2.13 15.56 -28.20
CA GLN A 203 1.70 16.83 -27.61
C GLN A 203 2.85 17.85 -27.43
N ASN A 204 4.04 17.37 -27.07
CA ASN A 204 5.22 18.24 -26.95
C ASN A 204 5.70 18.74 -28.32
N GLY A 205 5.65 17.89 -29.36
CA GLY A 205 6.03 18.26 -30.73
C GLY A 205 5.06 19.24 -31.39
N MET A 206 3.76 19.08 -31.17
CA MET A 206 2.74 20.00 -31.69
C MET A 206 2.84 21.41 -31.09
N SER A 207 3.45 21.55 -29.91
CA SER A 207 3.59 22.84 -29.23
C SER A 207 4.71 23.72 -29.80
N SER A 208 5.70 23.14 -30.50
CA SER A 208 6.85 23.89 -31.05
C SER A 208 6.63 24.43 -32.47
N ASP A 209 5.76 23.82 -33.27
CA ASP A 209 5.67 24.10 -34.72
C ASP A 209 4.32 24.68 -35.19
N ALA A 210 3.62 25.44 -34.33
CA ALA A 210 2.33 26.08 -34.63
C ALA A 210 2.38 27.23 -35.67
N SER A 211 3.29 27.17 -36.66
CA SER A 211 3.38 28.06 -37.82
C SER A 211 3.66 27.26 -39.09
N GLY A 212 2.76 26.37 -39.50
CA GLY A 212 2.92 25.70 -40.79
C GLY A 212 2.00 24.51 -41.01
N SER A 213 0.74 24.80 -41.34
CA SER A 213 -0.18 23.96 -42.13
C SER A 213 0.37 22.60 -42.60
N ALA A 214 0.19 21.56 -41.78
CA ALA A 214 0.21 20.17 -42.24
C ALA A 214 -1.02 19.47 -41.64
N ALA A 215 -1.84 18.90 -42.53
CA ALA A 215 -3.09 18.23 -42.21
C ALA A 215 -2.92 17.18 -41.10
N PRO A 216 -3.95 16.94 -40.27
CA PRO A 216 -3.89 15.88 -39.26
C PRO A 216 -3.66 14.56 -39.97
N VAL A 217 -2.48 13.96 -39.76
CA VAL A 217 -2.25 12.56 -40.09
C VAL A 217 -3.30 11.79 -39.32
N VAL A 218 -4.14 11.03 -40.04
CA VAL A 218 -5.15 10.15 -39.47
C VAL A 218 -4.42 9.03 -38.73
N THR A 219 -3.97 9.32 -37.52
CA THR A 219 -3.42 8.31 -36.62
C THR A 219 -4.58 7.43 -36.17
N SER A 220 -4.36 6.14 -36.30
CA SER A 220 -5.24 5.03 -35.93
C SER A 220 -6.04 5.31 -34.67
N GLY A 221 -7.30 4.87 -34.61
CA GLY A 221 -8.23 5.16 -33.51
C GLY A 221 -7.66 5.00 -32.10
N MET A 222 -6.76 4.01 -31.89
CA MET A 222 -6.07 3.77 -30.61
C MET A 222 -5.24 4.95 -30.07
N ASP A 223 -4.75 5.80 -30.97
CA ASP A 223 -3.89 6.92 -30.58
C ASP A 223 -4.73 8.10 -30.04
N ASP A 224 -6.04 8.11 -30.34
CA ASP A 224 -6.98 9.13 -29.85
C ASP A 224 -7.24 8.96 -28.34
N GLU A 225 -7.45 7.73 -27.84
CA GLU A 225 -7.72 7.54 -26.40
C GLU A 225 -6.50 7.85 -25.54
N ALA A 226 -5.30 7.51 -26.01
CA ALA A 226 -4.05 7.91 -25.35
C ALA A 226 -3.89 9.44 -25.33
N CYS A 227 -4.20 10.13 -26.44
CA CYS A 227 -4.20 11.59 -26.49
C CYS A 227 -5.24 12.21 -25.55
N MET A 228 -6.42 11.61 -25.41
CA MET A 228 -7.47 12.04 -24.50
C MET A 228 -7.06 11.87 -23.02
N LEU A 229 -6.41 10.76 -22.69
CA LEU A 229 -5.85 10.52 -21.34
C LEU A 229 -4.77 11.56 -20.99
N VAL A 230 -3.85 11.86 -21.91
CA VAL A 230 -2.77 12.83 -21.65
C VAL A 230 -3.31 14.25 -21.63
N GLY A 231 -4.06 14.65 -22.66
CA GLY A 231 -4.52 16.03 -22.84
C GLY A 231 -5.68 16.41 -21.91
N ARG A 232 -6.83 15.72 -22.05
CA ARG A 232 -8.04 16.08 -21.32
C ARG A 232 -8.01 15.60 -19.87
N MET A 233 -7.59 14.36 -19.63
CA MET A 233 -7.54 13.80 -18.26
C MET A 233 -6.32 14.26 -17.48
N GLY A 234 -5.28 14.78 -18.15
CA GLY A 234 -4.08 15.29 -17.49
C GLY A 234 -3.21 14.18 -16.89
N ILE A 235 -3.22 12.99 -17.48
CA ILE A 235 -2.32 11.89 -17.11
C ILE A 235 -0.97 12.14 -17.79
N VAL A 236 0.07 12.37 -16.98
CA VAL A 236 1.39 12.80 -17.47
C VAL A 236 2.51 11.82 -17.09
N TYR A 237 2.18 10.79 -16.32
CA TYR A 237 3.09 9.78 -15.82
C TYR A 237 2.44 8.40 -15.84
N CYS A 238 3.21 7.37 -16.19
CA CYS A 238 2.81 5.97 -16.14
C CYS A 238 4.04 5.12 -15.82
N GLU A 239 3.94 4.26 -14.80
CA GLU A 239 4.96 3.28 -14.44
C GLU A 239 4.35 1.89 -14.31
N VAL A 240 5.14 0.86 -14.59
CA VAL A 240 4.80 -0.53 -14.25
C VAL A 240 5.51 -0.84 -12.94
N PRO A 241 4.78 -0.95 -11.81
CA PRO A 241 5.41 -1.18 -10.52
C PRO A 241 6.08 -2.56 -10.49
N PRO A 242 7.20 -2.72 -9.76
CA PRO A 242 7.78 -4.04 -9.53
C PRO A 242 6.80 -4.93 -8.77
N LEU A 243 6.89 -6.24 -8.97
CA LEU A 243 6.08 -7.20 -8.22
C LEU A 243 6.40 -7.08 -6.73
N ASP A 244 5.35 -7.15 -5.91
CA ASP A 244 5.49 -7.09 -4.47
C ASP A 244 6.06 -8.41 -3.94
N GLU A 245 7.36 -8.44 -3.71
CA GLU A 245 8.09 -9.56 -3.12
C GLU A 245 8.00 -9.56 -1.57
N SER A 246 7.19 -8.69 -0.96
CA SER A 246 7.03 -8.63 0.50
C SER A 246 6.19 -9.78 1.09
N GLY A 247 5.66 -10.66 0.23
CA GLY A 247 5.00 -11.90 0.64
C GLY A 247 5.90 -12.73 1.56
N PHE A 248 5.36 -13.16 2.70
CA PHE A 248 6.09 -14.00 3.65
C PHE A 248 5.91 -15.48 3.28
N VAL A 249 7.03 -16.19 3.12
CA VAL A 249 7.05 -17.66 3.07
C VAL A 249 7.33 -18.17 4.49
N PHE A 250 6.40 -18.93 5.05
CA PHE A 250 6.50 -19.43 6.42
C PHE A 250 7.11 -20.83 6.46
N ASP A 251 8.40 -20.92 6.76
CA ASP A 251 9.08 -22.22 6.98
C ASP A 251 8.74 -22.82 8.37
N ALA A 252 8.42 -21.97 9.34
CA ALA A 252 8.04 -22.37 10.69
C ALA A 252 7.04 -21.39 11.32
N VAL A 253 6.08 -21.94 12.07
CA VAL A 253 5.12 -21.15 12.87
C VAL A 253 5.24 -21.54 14.34
N CYS A 254 5.52 -20.55 15.18
CA CYS A 254 5.83 -20.74 16.61
C CYS A 254 6.96 -21.74 16.88
N GLY A 255 7.98 -21.77 16.02
CA GLY A 255 9.15 -22.65 16.16
C GLY A 255 8.91 -24.11 15.76
N VAL A 256 7.74 -24.46 15.24
CA VAL A 256 7.48 -25.77 14.63
C VAL A 256 7.57 -25.62 13.11
N ASN A 257 8.40 -26.45 12.50
CA ASN A 257 8.58 -26.49 11.06
C ASN A 257 7.30 -26.96 10.39
N ILE A 258 6.96 -26.33 9.28
CA ILE A 258 5.82 -26.71 8.45
C ILE A 258 6.32 -27.70 7.41
N ASP A 259 5.79 -28.92 7.44
CA ASP A 259 6.06 -29.89 6.37
C ASP A 259 5.28 -29.52 5.09
N ALA A 260 5.79 -29.95 3.94
CA ALA A 260 5.16 -29.65 2.64
C ALA A 260 3.75 -30.24 2.51
N ASP A 261 3.51 -31.43 3.07
CA ASP A 261 2.21 -32.11 3.02
C ASP A 261 1.15 -31.37 3.86
N GLU A 262 1.53 -30.78 4.98
CA GLU A 262 0.69 -29.94 5.83
C GLU A 262 0.43 -28.59 5.16
N ALA A 263 1.44 -27.99 4.51
CA ALA A 263 1.24 -26.78 3.72
C ALA A 263 0.21 -27.01 2.60
N GLU A 264 0.35 -28.08 1.83
CA GLU A 264 -0.60 -28.47 0.77
C GLU A 264 -2.00 -28.76 1.34
N ARG A 265 -2.09 -29.44 2.48
CA ARG A 265 -3.38 -29.68 3.16
C ARG A 265 -4.05 -28.40 3.62
N VAL A 266 -3.29 -27.41 4.10
CA VAL A 266 -3.83 -26.10 4.48
C VAL A 266 -4.32 -25.34 3.24
N VAL A 267 -3.53 -25.32 2.16
CA VAL A 267 -3.91 -24.67 0.89
C VAL A 267 -5.21 -25.28 0.35
N ARG A 268 -5.33 -26.60 0.32
CA ARG A 268 -6.56 -27.27 -0.14
C ARG A 268 -7.79 -26.89 0.70
N ARG A 269 -7.64 -26.80 2.02
CA ARG A 269 -8.73 -26.36 2.91
C ARG A 269 -9.14 -24.91 2.65
N TRP A 270 -8.22 -24.04 2.25
CA TRP A 270 -8.56 -22.67 1.86
C TRP A 270 -9.29 -22.62 0.51
N GLN A 271 -8.83 -23.39 -0.48
CA GLN A 271 -9.50 -23.52 -1.78
C GLN A 271 -10.95 -24.04 -1.62
N GLU A 272 -11.14 -25.10 -0.83
CA GLU A 272 -12.48 -25.63 -0.53
C GLU A 272 -13.37 -24.56 0.12
N ARG A 273 -12.84 -23.78 1.07
CA ARG A 273 -13.59 -22.68 1.72
C ARG A 273 -14.00 -21.59 0.72
N ASP A 274 -13.12 -21.25 -0.22
CA ASP A 274 -13.40 -20.25 -1.25
C ASP A 274 -14.49 -20.75 -2.21
N ASP A 275 -14.41 -22.02 -2.63
CA ASP A 275 -15.43 -22.67 -3.47
C ASP A 275 -16.81 -22.69 -2.78
N PHE A 276 -16.86 -22.98 -1.48
CA PHE A 276 -18.10 -22.92 -0.69
C PHE A 276 -18.68 -21.50 -0.62
N GLN A 277 -17.84 -20.48 -0.51
CA GLN A 277 -18.31 -19.08 -0.49
C GLN A 277 -18.84 -18.63 -1.85
N GLN A 278 -18.21 -19.07 -2.95
CA GLN A 278 -18.65 -18.71 -4.31
C GLN A 278 -19.94 -19.43 -4.72
N THR A 279 -20.11 -20.70 -4.33
CA THR A 279 -21.28 -21.50 -4.69
C THR A 279 -22.53 -21.20 -3.85
N GLY A 280 -22.37 -20.49 -2.72
CA GLY A 280 -23.49 -20.07 -1.87
C GLY A 280 -24.28 -21.22 -1.25
N GLN A 281 -23.79 -22.47 -1.34
CA GLN A 281 -24.45 -23.61 -0.71
C GLN A 281 -23.96 -23.76 0.73
N PRO A 282 -24.85 -23.73 1.75
CA PRO A 282 -24.47 -24.09 3.10
C PRO A 282 -24.07 -25.57 3.12
N SER A 283 -22.87 -25.85 3.60
CA SER A 283 -22.38 -27.21 3.84
C SER A 283 -23.42 -28.03 4.61
N PRO A 284 -23.77 -29.27 4.18
CA PRO A 284 -24.59 -30.14 5.00
C PRO A 284 -23.78 -30.51 6.24
N THR A 285 -24.31 -30.15 7.41
CA THR A 285 -23.87 -30.65 8.72
C THR A 285 -23.95 -32.16 8.80
#